data_AF-A0A8H5QXX2-F1
#
_entry.id   AF-A0A8H5QXX2-F1
#
_cell.length_a   1.000
_cell.length_b   1.000
_cell.length_c   1.000
_cell.angle_alpha   90.00
_cell.angle_beta   90.00
_cell.angle_gamma   90.00
#
_symmetry.space_group_name_H-M   'P 1'
#
loop_
_entity.id
_entity.type
_entity.pdbx_description
1 polymer ?
#
loop_
_entity_poly.entity_id
_entity_poly.type
_entity_poly.pdbx_seq_one_letter_code
_entity_poly.pdbx_strand_id
1 'polypeptide(L)'
;MAHITRLTHSPGSTLYADAASGHGDYKKTKNPQQSSNNIMTEYFTSFGKNHKLQFETSPGRTYWIYDWAAMTPAVGKGLITGPSGDPKKPWGSASVPFIDENFGNNLNKAWS
;
A
#
# COMPACT_ATOMS: atom_id res chain seq x y z
N MET A 1 -6.29 -3.68 1.75
CA MET A 1 -5.42 -4.22 0.70
C MET A 1 -4.30 -3.25 0.50
N ALA A 2 -3.07 -3.66 0.76
CA ALA A 2 -1.92 -2.86 0.36
C ALA A 2 -1.60 -3.21 -1.08
N HIS A 3 -1.70 -2.22 -1.96
CA HIS A 3 -1.17 -2.33 -3.30
C HIS A 3 0.35 -2.34 -3.19
N ILE A 4 0.95 -3.49 -3.49
CA ILE A 4 2.39 -3.57 -3.78
C ILE A 4 2.54 -2.93 -5.15
N THR A 5 2.97 -1.68 -5.18
CA THR A 5 3.44 -1.04 -6.40
C THR A 5 4.53 -1.93 -6.96
N ARG A 6 4.37 -2.45 -8.18
CA ARG A 6 5.55 -2.81 -8.97
C ARG A 6 6.30 -1.51 -9.12
N LEU A 7 7.35 -1.31 -8.33
CA LEU A 7 8.33 -0.29 -8.61
C LEU A 7 9.02 -0.73 -9.89
N THR A 8 8.38 -0.50 -11.03
CA THR A 8 9.11 -0.32 -12.28
C THR A 8 9.88 0.96 -12.11
N HIS A 9 10.99 0.83 -11.40
CA HIS A 9 12.16 1.66 -11.62
C HIS A 9 12.30 1.82 -13.13
N SER A 10 12.36 3.08 -13.61
CA SER A 10 12.84 3.34 -14.97
C SER A 10 14.17 2.60 -15.15
N PRO A 11 14.50 2.10 -16.36
CA PRO A 11 15.81 1.50 -16.59
C PRO A 11 16.92 2.43 -16.07
N GLY A 12 17.66 1.97 -15.05
CA GLY A 12 18.71 2.75 -14.38
C GLY A 12 18.31 3.46 -13.07
N SER A 13 17.10 3.28 -12.55
CA SER A 13 16.74 3.78 -11.21
C SER A 13 16.98 2.75 -10.10
N THR A 14 17.46 3.26 -8.97
CA THR A 14 17.81 2.47 -7.79
C THR A 14 16.79 2.72 -6.69
N LEU A 15 16.34 1.65 -6.05
CA LEU A 15 15.49 1.75 -4.87
C LEU A 15 16.22 2.49 -3.74
N TYR A 16 15.63 3.59 -3.25
CA TYR A 16 16.17 4.35 -2.12
C TYR A 16 15.73 3.77 -0.76
N ALA A 17 14.43 3.55 -0.62
CA ALA A 17 13.79 3.05 0.60
C ALA A 17 12.40 2.50 0.29
N ASP A 18 11.83 1.78 1.24
CA ASP A 18 10.47 1.25 1.18
C ASP A 18 9.79 1.27 2.56
N ALA A 19 8.46 1.25 2.55
CA ALA A 19 7.60 1.39 3.73
C ALA A 19 6.38 0.46 3.65
N ALA A 20 6.24 -0.43 4.64
CA ALA A 20 5.14 -1.38 4.74
C ALA A 20 4.08 -0.92 5.77
N SER A 21 2.81 -0.79 5.36
CA SER A 21 1.74 -0.25 6.21
C SER A 21 1.28 -1.24 7.29
N GLY A 22 1.04 -0.74 8.52
CA GLY A 22 0.43 -1.50 9.61
C GLY A 22 -0.23 -0.58 10.64
N HIS A 23 -1.52 -0.80 10.90
CA HIS A 23 -2.29 -0.10 11.95
C HIS A 23 -2.26 1.43 11.88
N GLY A 24 -2.21 2.02 10.67
CA GLY A 24 -2.19 3.47 10.47
C GLY A 24 -0.80 4.10 10.44
N ASP A 25 0.24 3.26 10.55
CA ASP A 25 1.66 3.63 10.53
C ASP A 25 2.46 2.78 9.53
N TYR A 26 3.77 3.01 9.42
CA TYR A 26 4.65 2.31 8.46
C TYR A 26 5.92 1.74 9.09
N LYS A 27 6.25 0.50 8.72
CA LYS A 27 7.59 -0.08 8.91
C LYS A 27 8.49 0.34 7.75
N LYS A 28 9.50 1.16 8.01
CA LYS A 28 10.41 1.74 7.00
C LYS A 28 11.73 0.97 6.93
N THR A 29 12.33 0.90 5.74
CA THR A 29 13.68 0.34 5.56
C THR A 29 14.34 0.94 4.32
N LYS A 30 15.67 1.10 4.35
CA LYS A 30 16.49 1.43 3.17
C LYS A 30 16.99 0.18 2.44
N ASN A 31 16.82 -0.99 3.06
CA ASN A 31 17.29 -2.29 2.55
C ASN A 31 16.14 -3.31 2.60
N PRO A 32 15.07 -3.15 1.81
CA PRO A 32 13.99 -4.12 1.78
C PRO A 32 14.42 -5.39 1.06
N GLN A 33 13.87 -6.52 1.51
CA GLN A 33 13.99 -7.81 0.85
C GLN A 33 13.42 -7.71 -0.57
N GLN A 34 14.17 -8.22 -1.55
CA GLN A 34 13.85 -8.11 -2.97
C GLN A 34 14.08 -9.44 -3.70
N SER A 35 13.22 -9.71 -4.68
CA SER A 35 13.41 -10.75 -5.69
C SER A 35 13.42 -10.08 -7.06
N SER A 36 14.61 -10.02 -7.68
CA SER A 36 14.87 -9.15 -8.83
C SER A 36 14.44 -7.71 -8.50
N ASN A 37 13.55 -7.12 -9.28
CA ASN A 37 13.06 -5.76 -9.08
C ASN A 37 11.77 -5.68 -8.23
N ASN A 38 11.35 -6.78 -7.59
CA ASN A 38 10.13 -6.82 -6.78
C ASN A 38 10.48 -6.83 -5.29
N ILE A 39 9.82 -5.98 -4.53
CA ILE A 39 9.86 -6.02 -3.07
C ILE A 39 9.10 -7.24 -2.58
N MET A 40 9.69 -7.93 -1.62
CA MET A 40 9.09 -9.07 -0.96
C MET A 40 8.38 -8.61 0.32
N THR A 41 7.05 -8.63 0.28
CA THR A 41 6.19 -8.26 1.42
C THR A 41 5.17 -9.34 1.72
N GLU A 42 4.85 -9.51 2.99
CA GLU A 42 3.82 -10.42 3.46
C GLU A 42 2.66 -9.68 4.15
N TYR A 43 1.48 -10.29 4.11
CA TYR A 43 0.28 -9.85 4.82
C TYR A 43 -0.01 -10.85 5.93
N PHE A 44 0.20 -10.43 7.18
CA PHE A 44 0.17 -11.34 8.31
C PHE A 44 -0.60 -10.74 9.49
N THR A 45 -0.91 -11.61 10.46
CA THR A 45 -1.46 -11.21 11.75
C THR A 45 -0.56 -11.71 12.87
N SER A 46 -0.60 -11.01 14.01
CA SER A 46 0.01 -11.45 15.27
C SER A 46 -1.09 -11.56 16.31
N PHE A 47 -0.99 -12.53 17.23
CA PHE A 47 -2.04 -12.79 18.23
C PHE A 47 -2.55 -11.50 18.90
N GLY A 48 -3.87 -11.31 18.88
CA GLY A 48 -4.54 -10.14 19.44
C GLY A 48 -4.46 -8.85 18.60
N LYS A 49 -3.91 -8.88 17.38
CA LYS A 49 -3.86 -7.72 16.46
C LYS A 49 -4.54 -8.01 15.13
N ASN A 50 -4.98 -6.94 14.46
CA ASN A 50 -5.44 -7.00 13.07
C ASN A 50 -4.26 -7.23 12.11
N HIS A 51 -4.57 -7.48 10.83
CA HIS A 51 -3.52 -7.68 9.83
C HIS A 51 -2.67 -6.44 9.56
N LYS A 52 -1.42 -6.67 9.17
CA LYS A 52 -0.47 -5.64 8.73
C LYS A 52 0.50 -6.21 7.69
N LEU A 53 1.23 -5.32 7.02
CA LEU A 53 2.33 -5.71 6.15
C LEU A 53 3.66 -5.75 6.89
N GLN A 54 4.56 -6.61 6.42
CA GLN A 54 6.00 -6.52 6.69
C GLN A 54 6.81 -7.03 5.50
N PHE A 55 8.12 -6.79 5.54
CA PHE A 55 9.06 -7.39 4.60
C PHE A 55 9.42 -8.80 5.04
N GLU A 56 9.50 -9.71 4.06
CA GLU A 56 9.79 -11.14 4.27
C GLU A 56 10.74 -11.66 3.19
N THR A 57 11.31 -12.85 3.37
CA THR A 57 12.20 -13.52 2.42
C THR A 57 11.53 -14.66 1.65
N SER A 58 10.25 -14.94 1.88
CA SER A 58 9.52 -15.96 1.12
C SER A 58 8.95 -15.41 -0.20
N PRO A 59 8.98 -16.18 -1.30
CA PRO A 59 8.38 -15.74 -2.57
C PRO A 59 6.88 -15.50 -2.45
N GLY A 60 6.45 -14.29 -2.79
CA GLY A 60 5.04 -13.91 -2.87
C GLY A 60 4.40 -14.16 -4.23
N ARG A 61 3.27 -13.49 -4.47
CA ARG A 61 2.57 -13.46 -5.77
C ARG A 61 2.46 -12.03 -6.27
N THR A 62 2.44 -11.85 -7.58
CA THR A 62 2.13 -10.57 -8.23
C THR A 62 0.68 -10.53 -8.67
N TYR A 63 0.07 -9.34 -8.64
CA TYR A 63 -1.30 -9.11 -9.09
C TYR A 63 -1.34 -8.14 -10.26
N TRP A 64 -2.46 -8.10 -10.99
CA TRP A 64 -2.71 -7.05 -11.97
C TRP A 64 -2.79 -5.69 -11.28
N ILE A 65 -2.21 -4.68 -11.93
CA ILE A 65 -2.13 -3.32 -11.41
C ILE A 65 -3.17 -2.47 -12.13
N TYR A 66 -3.93 -1.71 -11.36
CA TYR A 66 -4.81 -0.67 -11.86
C TYR A 66 -4.42 0.66 -11.21
N ASP A 67 -3.78 1.52 -11.98
CA ASP A 67 -3.22 2.79 -11.52
C ASP A 67 -4.34 3.80 -11.21
N TRP A 68 -4.22 4.55 -10.10
CA TRP A 68 -5.18 5.60 -9.71
C TRP A 68 -5.46 6.60 -10.83
N ALA A 69 -4.42 7.05 -11.54
CA ALA A 69 -4.55 8.00 -12.64
C ALA A 69 -5.20 7.38 -13.89
N ALA A 70 -5.19 6.04 -14.00
CA ALA A 70 -5.86 5.32 -15.08
C ALA A 70 -7.30 4.90 -14.73
N MET A 71 -7.73 5.04 -13.47
CA MET A 71 -9.06 4.64 -13.03
C MET A 71 -10.14 5.51 -13.67
N THR A 72 -11.27 4.89 -14.03
CA THR A 72 -12.44 5.66 -14.46
C THR A 72 -13.00 6.48 -13.29
N PRO A 73 -13.68 7.61 -13.57
CA PRO A 73 -14.29 8.42 -12.51
C PRO A 73 -15.25 7.63 -11.61
N ALA A 74 -15.95 6.63 -12.15
CA ALA A 74 -16.86 5.78 -11.38
C ALA A 74 -16.12 4.92 -10.35
N VAL A 75 -14.97 4.34 -10.73
CA VAL A 75 -14.12 3.56 -9.81
C VAL A 75 -13.53 4.46 -8.74
N GLY A 76 -13.01 5.63 -9.13
CA GLY A 76 -12.48 6.61 -8.19
C GLY A 76 -13.53 7.06 -7.17
N LYS A 77 -14.75 7.38 -7.63
CA LYS A 77 -15.87 7.70 -6.75
C LYS A 77 -16.21 6.56 -5.80
N GLY A 78 -16.25 5.32 -6.27
CA GLY A 78 -16.52 4.16 -5.44
C GLY A 78 -15.48 3.96 -4.33
N LEU A 79 -14.20 4.21 -4.62
CA LEU A 79 -13.13 4.19 -3.63
C LEU A 79 -13.25 5.30 -2.58
N ILE A 80 -13.74 6.47 -2.96
CA ILE A 80 -13.97 7.60 -2.04
C ILE A 80 -15.20 7.33 -1.16
N THR A 81 -16.30 6.88 -1.73
CA THR A 81 -17.58 6.77 -0.99
C THR A 81 -17.73 5.48 -0.20
N GLY A 82 -17.04 4.42 -0.61
CA GLY A 82 -17.04 3.13 0.07
C GLY A 82 -18.43 2.49 0.28
N PRO A 83 -18.48 1.29 0.89
CA PRO A 83 -19.73 0.55 1.06
C PRO A 83 -20.39 0.70 2.44
N SER A 84 -19.78 1.39 3.40
CA SER A 84 -20.23 1.33 4.81
C SER A 84 -21.56 2.04 5.10
N GLY A 85 -21.98 2.96 4.24
CA GLY A 85 -23.11 3.86 4.48
C GLY A 85 -22.83 5.00 5.47
N ASP A 86 -21.66 5.02 6.14
CA ASP A 86 -21.23 6.14 6.98
C ASP A 86 -20.31 7.07 6.17
N PRO A 87 -20.75 8.30 5.84
CA PRO A 87 -19.95 9.24 5.05
C PRO A 87 -18.66 9.69 5.75
N LYS A 88 -18.55 9.51 7.08
CA LYS A 88 -17.31 9.81 7.84
C LYS A 88 -16.36 8.61 7.89
N LYS A 89 -16.86 7.41 7.58
CA LYS A 89 -16.11 6.14 7.63
C LYS A 89 -16.49 5.27 6.44
N PRO A 90 -16.23 5.71 5.18
CA PRO A 90 -16.70 5.01 3.97
C PRO A 90 -16.29 3.54 3.91
N TRP A 91 -15.17 3.18 4.55
CA TRP A 91 -14.63 1.82 4.64
C TRP A 91 -14.58 1.26 6.07
N GLY A 92 -15.41 1.80 6.97
CA GLY A 92 -15.41 1.43 8.38
C GLY A 92 -14.09 1.81 9.06
N SER A 93 -13.39 0.82 9.62
CA SER A 93 -12.08 1.04 10.28
C SER A 93 -10.89 1.05 9.31
N ALA A 94 -11.12 0.83 8.01
CA ALA A 94 -10.09 0.91 6.99
C ALA A 94 -10.12 2.28 6.28
N SER A 95 -9.02 2.62 5.62
CA SER A 95 -8.92 3.78 4.73
C SER A 95 -8.24 3.38 3.42
N VAL A 96 -8.64 4.02 2.31
CA VAL A 96 -7.96 3.85 1.02
C VAL A 96 -6.71 4.73 1.03
N PRO A 97 -5.49 4.17 0.94
CA PRO A 97 -4.29 4.94 1.24
C PRO A 97 -3.82 5.85 0.11
N PHE A 98 -4.32 5.64 -1.11
CA PHE A 98 -3.82 6.26 -2.35
C PHE A 98 -4.79 7.25 -2.99
N ILE A 99 -5.96 7.49 -2.40
CA ILE A 99 -6.84 8.58 -2.85
C ILE A 99 -6.25 9.93 -2.46
N ASP A 100 -6.60 10.98 -3.20
CA ASP A 100 -6.05 12.33 -3.04
C ASP A 100 -6.07 12.83 -1.58
N GLU A 101 -7.15 12.59 -0.86
CA GLU A 101 -7.32 12.98 0.56
C GLU A 101 -6.27 12.36 1.49
N ASN A 102 -5.85 11.12 1.21
CA ASN A 102 -4.98 10.34 2.08
C ASN A 102 -3.54 10.25 1.59
N PHE A 103 -3.31 10.48 0.29
CA PHE A 103 -2.04 10.19 -0.37
C PHE A 103 -0.87 10.97 0.23
N GLY A 104 -0.99 12.31 0.32
CA GLY A 104 0.09 13.16 0.87
C GLY A 104 0.43 12.83 2.32
N ASN A 105 -0.57 12.60 3.17
CA ASN A 105 -0.35 12.22 4.56
C ASN A 105 0.33 10.86 4.69
N ASN A 106 -0.05 9.89 3.85
CA ASN A 106 0.58 8.57 3.84
C ASN A 106 2.01 8.63 3.31
N LEU A 107 2.31 9.43 2.29
CA LEU A 107 3.68 9.68 1.84
C LEU A 107 4.55 10.25 2.94
N ASN A 108 4.06 11.27 3.66
CA ASN A 108 4.78 11.87 4.78
C ASN A 108 5.06 10.84 5.89
N LYS A 109 4.07 10.01 6.22
CA LYS A 109 4.25 8.92 7.19
C LYS A 109 5.24 7.86 6.71
N ALA A 110 5.30 7.59 5.41
CA ALA A 110 6.17 6.56 4.82
C ALA A 110 7.62 7.03 4.61
N TRP A 111 7.88 8.34 4.53
CA TRP A 111 9.19 8.91 4.22
C TRP A 111 10.30 8.50 5.21
N SER A 112 11.50 8.18 4.70
CA SER A 112 12.66 7.64 5.46
C SER A 112 13.99 8.33 5.12
#